data_AF-A0A353R8V8-F1
#
_entry.id   AF-A0A353R8V8-F1
#
_cell.length_a   1.000
_cell.length_b   1.000
_cell.length_c   1.000
_cell.angle_alpha   90.00
_cell.angle_beta   90.00
_cell.angle_gamma   90.00
#
_symmetry.space_group_name_H-M   'P 1'
#
loop_
_entity.id
_entity.type
_entity.pdbx_description
1 polymer ?
#
loop_
_entity_poly.entity_id
_entity_poly.type
_entity_poly.pdbx_seq_one_letter_code
_entity_poly.pdbx_strand_id
1 'polypeptide(L)'
;MGFSTFHRQAEVFTIMKPTYTKVKKWLNILWKITGTAIILVGLGFFVSRVINIVPSAELSKEEQIITILEQGGCFVCHGGPDYCTHINWPVFGAIISKNAEKGIRFANATSILEHFNDSRPIDQTLLIKSQKVVSERSMPPMSFRIIHWKSGITKDKQKIFLRWIYELMATDHGWPLPAKDRPFEPIMPLPDSLPADFAKVNLGRILYHDPRLSADSTVF
;
A
#
# COMPACT_ATOMS: atom_id res chain seq x y z
N MET A 1 5.47 -4.66 -78.91
CA MET A 1 5.56 -3.90 -77.64
C MET A 1 5.03 -4.79 -76.53
N GLY A 2 5.86 -5.31 -75.63
CA GLY A 2 5.38 -6.27 -74.60
C GLY A 2 6.44 -6.91 -73.71
N PHE A 3 7.73 -6.76 -74.03
CA PHE A 3 8.82 -7.37 -73.25
C PHE A 3 9.30 -6.51 -72.06
N SER A 4 8.89 -5.25 -71.92
CA SER A 4 9.38 -4.35 -70.86
C SER A 4 8.59 -4.42 -69.54
N THR A 5 7.37 -4.95 -69.56
CA THR A 5 6.51 -5.07 -68.36
C THR A 5 6.86 -6.29 -67.50
N PHE A 6 7.39 -7.36 -68.09
CA PHE A 6 7.72 -8.60 -67.36
C PHE A 6 9.00 -8.46 -66.52
N HIS A 7 10.02 -7.77 -67.03
CA HIS A 7 11.27 -7.52 -66.29
C HIS A 7 11.06 -6.61 -65.08
N ARG A 8 10.19 -5.60 -65.20
CA ARG A 8 9.91 -4.65 -64.11
C ARG A 8 9.15 -5.29 -62.95
N GLN A 9 8.26 -6.25 -63.22
CA GLN A 9 7.57 -7.00 -62.17
C GLN A 9 8.51 -7.93 -61.40
N ALA A 10 9.45 -8.59 -62.09
CA ALA A 10 10.42 -9.48 -61.45
C ALA A 10 11.37 -8.72 -60.50
N GLU A 11 11.86 -7.55 -60.88
CA GLU A 11 12.74 -6.73 -60.03
C GLU A 11 12.02 -6.22 -58.77
N VAL A 12 10.78 -5.72 -58.89
CA VAL A 12 9.98 -5.27 -57.74
C VAL A 12 9.69 -6.43 -56.79
N PHE A 13 9.38 -7.63 -57.31
CA PHE A 13 9.17 -8.83 -56.49
C PHE A 13 10.43 -9.30 -55.76
N THR A 14 11.60 -9.09 -56.36
CA THR A 14 12.89 -9.51 -55.81
C THR A 14 13.40 -8.53 -54.75
N ILE A 15 13.04 -7.24 -54.84
CA ILE A 15 13.36 -6.20 -53.83
C ILE A 15 12.38 -6.23 -52.64
N MET A 16 11.11 -6.64 -52.85
CA MET A 16 10.11 -6.79 -51.77
C MET A 16 10.30 -8.03 -50.88
N LYS A 17 10.82 -9.14 -51.40
CA LYS A 17 11.11 -10.37 -50.62
C LYS A 17 12.12 -10.19 -49.47
N PRO A 18 13.28 -9.52 -49.64
CA PRO A 18 14.26 -9.34 -48.58
C PRO A 18 13.79 -8.37 -47.48
N THR A 19 12.93 -7.41 -47.81
CA THR A 19 12.31 -6.50 -46.84
C THR A 19 11.22 -7.21 -46.04
N TYR A 20 10.35 -8.00 -46.69
CA TYR A 20 9.33 -8.81 -46.01
C TYR A 20 9.94 -9.86 -45.06
N THR A 21 10.99 -10.56 -45.47
CA THR A 21 11.65 -11.57 -44.62
C THR A 21 12.36 -10.94 -43.42
N LYS A 22 12.98 -9.76 -43.57
CA LYS A 22 13.50 -8.98 -42.43
C LYS A 22 12.40 -8.55 -41.48
N VAL A 23 11.29 -7.98 -41.98
CA VAL A 23 10.15 -7.54 -41.15
C VAL A 23 9.53 -8.73 -40.41
N LYS A 24 9.28 -9.86 -41.08
CA LYS A 24 8.74 -11.08 -40.46
C LYS A 24 9.66 -11.65 -39.38
N LYS A 25 10.99 -11.59 -39.58
CA LYS A 25 11.99 -12.01 -38.58
C LYS A 25 11.95 -11.11 -37.34
N TRP A 26 11.90 -9.79 -37.53
CA TRP A 26 11.76 -8.83 -36.43
C TRP A 26 10.44 -9.00 -35.68
N LEU A 27 9.33 -9.20 -36.39
CA LEU A 27 8.02 -9.44 -35.80
C LEU A 27 8.00 -10.72 -34.95
N ASN A 28 8.63 -11.80 -35.42
CA ASN A 28 8.77 -13.04 -34.66
C ASN A 28 9.65 -12.88 -33.42
N ILE A 29 10.71 -12.08 -33.49
CA ILE A 29 11.56 -11.77 -32.33
C ILE A 29 10.76 -10.98 -31.30
N LEU A 30 10.04 -9.93 -31.73
CA LEU A 30 9.14 -9.17 -30.88
C LEU A 30 8.09 -10.09 -30.23
N TRP A 31 7.41 -10.94 -30.99
CA TRP A 31 6.42 -11.88 -30.46
C TRP A 31 6.99 -12.84 -29.41
N LYS A 32 8.23 -13.33 -29.62
CA LYS A 32 8.92 -14.16 -28.63
C LYS A 32 9.27 -13.39 -27.37
N ILE A 33 9.74 -12.15 -27.50
CA ILE A 33 10.08 -11.28 -26.36
C ILE A 33 8.80 -10.97 -25.57
N THR A 34 7.74 -10.52 -26.24
CA THR A 34 6.46 -10.21 -25.60
C THR A 34 5.84 -11.44 -24.96
N GLY A 35 5.86 -12.59 -25.63
CA GLY A 35 5.38 -13.87 -25.08
C GLY A 35 6.16 -14.28 -23.83
N THR A 36 7.49 -14.18 -23.86
CA THR A 36 8.35 -14.46 -22.71
C THR A 36 8.06 -13.51 -21.55
N ALA A 37 7.92 -12.21 -21.83
CA ALA A 37 7.61 -11.22 -20.80
C ALA A 37 6.26 -11.49 -20.12
N ILE A 38 5.22 -11.85 -20.89
CA ILE A 38 3.90 -12.21 -20.36
C ILE A 38 4.00 -13.44 -19.46
N ILE A 39 4.75 -14.47 -19.89
CA ILE A 39 4.96 -15.69 -19.08
C ILE A 39 5.66 -15.36 -17.77
N LEU A 40 6.72 -14.54 -17.80
CA LEU A 40 7.45 -14.13 -16.59
C LEU A 40 6.56 -13.32 -15.63
N VAL A 41 5.75 -12.40 -16.14
CA VAL A 41 4.80 -11.63 -15.33
C VAL A 41 3.72 -12.54 -14.75
N GLY A 42 3.18 -13.46 -15.54
CA GLY A 42 2.20 -14.44 -15.09
C GLY A 42 2.75 -15.37 -14.00
N LEU A 43 3.99 -15.84 -14.17
CA LEU A 43 4.69 -16.67 -13.18
C LEU A 43 4.95 -15.88 -11.89
N GLY A 44 5.40 -14.62 -11.99
CA GLY A 44 5.60 -13.76 -10.82
C GLY A 44 4.31 -13.49 -10.06
N PHE A 45 3.20 -13.25 -10.76
CA PHE A 45 1.88 -13.11 -10.15
C PHE A 45 1.44 -14.40 -9.46
N PHE A 46 1.61 -15.55 -10.11
CA PHE A 46 1.28 -16.85 -9.54
C PHE A 46 2.09 -17.13 -8.27
N VAL A 47 3.41 -16.96 -8.31
CA VAL A 47 4.30 -17.11 -7.15
C VAL A 47 3.87 -16.18 -6.02
N SER A 48 3.59 -14.91 -6.32
CA SER A 48 3.10 -13.95 -5.32
C SER A 48 1.80 -14.42 -4.65
N ARG A 49 0.86 -15.00 -5.41
CA ARG A 49 -0.39 -15.54 -4.87
C ARG A 49 -0.17 -16.79 -4.01
N VAL A 50 0.79 -17.64 -4.37
CA VAL A 50 1.12 -18.86 -3.61
C VAL A 50 1.83 -18.55 -2.30
N ILE A 51 2.69 -17.53 -2.27
CA ILE A 51 3.48 -17.20 -1.06
C ILE A 51 2.77 -16.22 -0.13
N ASN A 52 1.89 -15.35 -0.64
CA ASN A 52 1.13 -14.38 0.14
C ASN A 52 -0.18 -15.00 0.64
N ILE A 53 -0.03 -15.93 1.58
CA ILE A 53 -1.11 -16.74 2.13
C ILE A 53 -1.83 -15.96 3.24
N VAL A 54 -3.15 -16.05 3.28
CA VAL A 54 -3.98 -15.49 4.36
C VAL A 54 -3.83 -16.41 5.59
N PRO A 55 -3.70 -15.88 6.82
CA PRO A 55 -3.67 -16.72 8.01
C PRO A 55 -4.87 -17.66 8.07
N SER A 56 -4.67 -18.86 8.63
CA SER A 56 -5.75 -19.83 8.80
C SER A 56 -6.84 -19.26 9.70
N ALA A 57 -8.10 -19.57 9.39
CA ALA A 57 -9.25 -19.19 10.22
C ALA A 57 -9.27 -19.92 11.58
N GLU A 58 -8.55 -21.04 11.69
CA GLU A 58 -8.42 -21.84 12.92
C GLU A 58 -7.48 -21.20 13.97
N LEU A 59 -6.63 -20.26 13.54
CA LEU A 59 -5.74 -19.52 14.45
C LEU A 59 -6.55 -18.55 15.31
N SER A 60 -6.05 -18.23 16.50
CA SER A 60 -6.62 -17.16 17.31
C SER A 60 -6.56 -15.82 16.57
N LYS A 61 -7.39 -14.85 16.95
CA LYS A 61 -7.37 -13.53 16.28
C LYS A 61 -5.99 -12.88 16.41
N GLU A 62 -5.37 -13.03 17.59
CA GLU A 62 -4.04 -12.54 17.92
C GLU A 62 -2.99 -13.15 16.99
N GLU A 63 -3.00 -14.48 16.84
CA GLU A 63 -2.09 -15.22 15.95
C GLU A 63 -2.27 -14.82 14.48
N GLN A 64 -3.52 -14.60 14.04
CA GLN A 64 -3.80 -14.11 12.69
C GLN A 64 -3.18 -12.72 12.47
N ILE A 65 -3.28 -11.82 13.44
CA ILE A 65 -2.74 -10.45 13.34
C ILE A 65 -1.22 -10.46 13.38
N ILE A 66 -0.60 -11.22 14.29
CA ILE A 66 0.85 -11.39 14.35
C ILE A 66 1.35 -11.94 13.01
N THR A 67 0.70 -12.98 12.46
CA THR A 67 1.05 -13.54 11.15
C THR A 67 0.97 -12.49 10.03
N ILE A 68 -0.05 -11.63 10.04
CA ILE A 68 -0.19 -10.54 9.05
C ILE A 68 0.96 -9.54 9.17
N LEU A 69 1.32 -9.14 10.39
CA LEU A 69 2.39 -8.18 10.67
C LEU A 69 3.78 -8.74 10.31
N GLU A 70 4.04 -10.00 10.64
CA GLU A 70 5.28 -10.71 10.32
C GLU A 70 5.43 -10.91 8.82
N GLN A 71 4.42 -11.45 8.14
CA GLN A 71 4.45 -11.62 6.70
C GLN A 71 4.53 -10.27 5.97
N GLY A 72 3.90 -9.24 6.55
CA GLY A 72 3.97 -7.85 6.13
C GLY A 72 5.35 -7.22 6.30
N GLY A 73 6.22 -7.81 7.11
CA GLY A 73 7.50 -7.19 7.49
C GLY A 73 7.32 -5.88 8.25
N CYS A 74 6.18 -5.69 8.92
CA CYS A 74 5.84 -4.42 9.59
C CYS A 74 6.91 -4.06 10.63
N PHE A 75 7.34 -5.03 11.44
CA PHE A 75 8.37 -4.84 12.46
C PHE A 75 9.77 -4.55 11.91
N VAL A 76 10.03 -4.85 10.63
CA VAL A 76 11.33 -4.53 10.01
C VAL A 76 11.57 -3.03 10.02
N CYS A 77 10.53 -2.23 9.76
CA CYS A 77 10.63 -0.76 9.73
C CYS A 77 9.92 -0.07 10.90
N HIS A 78 9.00 -0.76 11.58
CA HIS A 78 8.20 -0.23 12.67
C HIS A 78 8.52 -0.89 14.03
N GLY A 79 9.64 -1.61 14.16
CA GLY A 79 10.06 -2.29 15.38
C GLY A 79 11.33 -1.70 16.00
N GLY A 80 11.19 -1.09 17.18
CA GLY A 80 12.31 -0.73 18.05
C GLY A 80 13.32 0.28 17.48
N PRO A 81 14.46 0.49 18.17
CA PRO A 81 15.49 1.46 17.78
C PRO A 81 16.32 1.03 16.55
N ASP A 82 16.43 -0.28 16.28
CA ASP A 82 17.24 -0.85 15.19
C ASP A 82 16.43 -1.10 13.89
N TYR A 83 15.47 -0.22 13.60
CA TYR A 83 14.56 -0.39 12.47
C TYR A 83 15.28 -0.22 11.11
N CYS A 84 14.94 -1.08 10.15
CA CYS A 84 15.32 -1.00 8.74
C CYS A 84 16.83 -1.04 8.44
N THR A 85 17.65 -1.44 9.41
CA THR A 85 19.13 -1.50 9.30
C THR A 85 19.61 -2.57 8.32
N HIS A 86 18.81 -3.61 8.07
CA HIS A 86 19.19 -4.76 7.23
C HIS A 86 18.66 -4.70 5.79
N ILE A 87 18.00 -3.62 5.35
CA ILE A 87 17.52 -3.49 3.96
C ILE A 87 18.64 -2.94 3.06
N ASN A 88 19.60 -3.78 2.71
CA ASN A 88 20.73 -3.41 1.85
C ASN A 88 20.50 -3.79 0.38
N TRP A 89 19.48 -3.20 -0.27
CA TRP A 89 19.22 -3.41 -1.70
C TRP A 89 19.78 -2.25 -2.56
N PRO A 90 20.61 -2.52 -3.59
CA PRO A 90 21.37 -1.48 -4.28
C PRO A 90 20.52 -0.42 -5.01
N VAL A 91 19.27 -0.74 -5.37
CA VAL A 91 18.40 0.18 -6.13
C VAL A 91 17.37 0.90 -5.26
N PHE A 92 16.83 0.22 -4.26
CA PHE A 92 15.67 0.69 -3.48
C PHE A 92 15.95 0.82 -1.98
N GLY A 93 17.06 0.29 -1.47
CA GLY A 93 17.40 0.28 -0.05
C GLY A 93 17.42 1.69 0.55
N ALA A 94 18.16 2.62 -0.07
CA ALA A 94 18.24 4.00 0.41
C ALA A 94 16.88 4.72 0.48
N ILE A 95 15.99 4.49 -0.48
CA ILE A 95 14.64 5.08 -0.49
C ILE A 95 13.79 4.46 0.62
N ILE A 96 13.85 3.13 0.80
CA ILE A 96 13.12 2.43 1.84
C ILE A 96 13.61 2.88 3.22
N SER A 97 14.92 2.92 3.47
CA SER A 97 15.50 3.35 4.74
C SER A 97 15.15 4.80 5.08
N LYS A 98 15.24 5.72 4.11
CA LYS A 98 14.84 7.13 4.30
C LYS A 98 13.35 7.27 4.65
N ASN A 99 12.50 6.47 4.02
CA ASN A 99 11.07 6.46 4.32
C ASN A 99 10.77 5.78 5.67
N ALA A 100 11.53 4.75 6.03
CA ALA A 100 11.42 4.06 7.31
C ALA A 100 11.85 4.96 8.49
N GLU A 101 12.91 5.74 8.35
CA GLU A 101 13.34 6.75 9.35
C GLU A 101 12.24 7.76 9.65
N LYS A 102 11.48 8.17 8.63
CA LYS A 102 10.28 8.98 8.83
C LYS A 102 9.16 8.15 9.44
N GLY A 103 8.92 6.96 8.92
CA GLY A 103 7.83 6.06 9.27
C GLY A 103 7.81 5.62 10.73
N ILE A 104 8.96 5.26 11.32
CA ILE A 104 9.05 4.82 12.72
C ILE A 104 8.61 5.93 13.70
N ARG A 105 8.85 7.20 13.36
CA ARG A 105 8.43 8.35 14.17
C ARG A 105 6.91 8.50 14.19
N PHE A 106 6.23 7.99 13.16
CA PHE A 106 4.77 8.11 13.04
C PHE A 106 4.04 6.87 13.55
N ALA A 107 4.65 5.69 13.49
CA ALA A 107 4.06 4.44 13.95
C ALA A 107 5.13 3.51 14.51
N ASN A 108 5.06 3.23 15.81
CA ASN A 108 5.83 2.18 16.46
C ASN A 108 4.91 0.97 16.70
N ALA A 109 5.11 -0.09 15.92
CA ALA A 109 4.29 -1.29 15.99
C ALA A 109 4.64 -2.17 17.19
N THR A 110 5.73 -1.92 17.95
CA THR A 110 6.08 -2.74 19.13
C THR A 110 4.97 -2.76 20.17
N SER A 111 4.21 -1.67 20.30
CA SER A 111 3.06 -1.60 21.20
C SER A 111 1.97 -2.63 20.89
N ILE A 112 1.86 -3.11 19.64
CA ILE A 112 0.96 -4.22 19.28
C ILE A 112 1.48 -5.54 19.88
N LEU A 113 2.80 -5.77 19.87
CA LEU A 113 3.39 -6.94 20.50
C LEU A 113 3.26 -6.87 22.03
N GLU A 114 3.49 -5.70 22.62
CA GLU A 114 3.28 -5.47 24.05
C GLU A 114 1.82 -5.67 24.46
N HIS A 115 0.85 -5.30 23.61
CA HIS A 115 -0.55 -5.59 23.85
C HIS A 115 -0.83 -7.09 23.93
N PHE A 116 -0.32 -7.87 22.97
CA PHE A 116 -0.54 -9.31 22.97
C PHE A 116 0.21 -10.05 24.09
N ASN A 117 1.41 -9.59 24.46
CA ASN A 117 2.23 -10.26 25.47
C ASN A 117 1.86 -9.85 26.91
N ASP A 118 1.62 -8.55 27.13
CA ASP A 118 1.52 -7.95 28.46
C ASP A 118 0.14 -7.33 28.73
N SER A 119 -0.82 -7.48 27.81
CA SER A 119 -2.16 -6.83 27.90
C SER A 119 -2.09 -5.30 28.04
N ARG A 120 -1.03 -4.67 27.51
CA ARG A 120 -0.90 -3.20 27.53
C ARG A 120 -1.88 -2.56 26.56
N PRO A 121 -2.50 -1.41 26.90
CA PRO A 121 -3.38 -0.71 25.97
C PRO A 121 -2.59 -0.19 24.77
N ILE A 122 -3.17 -0.28 23.57
CA ILE A 122 -2.59 0.32 22.37
C ILE A 122 -3.06 1.77 22.27
N ASP A 123 -2.13 2.68 22.00
CA ASP A 123 -2.44 4.08 21.74
C ASP A 123 -3.43 4.24 20.58
N GLN A 124 -4.46 5.04 20.81
CA GLN A 124 -5.54 5.28 19.84
C GLN A 124 -5.01 5.85 18.52
N THR A 125 -3.99 6.72 18.57
CA THR A 125 -3.41 7.32 17.36
C THR A 125 -2.75 6.26 16.49
N LEU A 126 -2.09 5.27 17.09
CA LEU A 126 -1.52 4.15 16.34
C LEU A 126 -2.60 3.31 15.66
N LEU A 127 -3.72 3.03 16.35
CA LEU A 127 -4.83 2.27 15.78
C LEU A 127 -5.46 2.99 14.57
N ILE A 128 -5.69 4.30 14.68
CA ILE A 128 -6.23 5.12 13.58
C ILE A 128 -5.26 5.16 12.39
N LYS A 129 -3.96 5.34 12.63
CA LYS A 129 -2.95 5.32 11.57
C LYS A 129 -2.88 3.96 10.89
N SER A 130 -2.94 2.89 11.68
CA SER A 130 -2.95 1.50 11.20
C SER A 130 -4.19 1.23 10.36
N GLN A 131 -5.37 1.64 10.84
CA GLN A 131 -6.63 1.55 10.11
C GLN A 131 -6.52 2.22 8.74
N LYS A 132 -5.98 3.45 8.67
CA LYS A 132 -5.81 4.18 7.41
C LYS A 132 -4.93 3.40 6.44
N VAL A 133 -3.71 3.03 6.84
CA VAL A 133 -2.76 2.37 5.93
C VAL A 133 -3.21 0.96 5.51
N VAL A 134 -3.93 0.25 6.39
CA VAL A 134 -4.53 -1.06 6.07
C VAL A 134 -5.73 -0.89 5.15
N SER A 135 -6.58 0.13 5.35
CA SER A 135 -7.75 0.41 4.47
C SER A 135 -7.31 0.79 3.04
N GLU A 136 -6.23 1.54 2.92
CA GLU A 136 -5.67 1.95 1.62
C GLU A 136 -4.74 0.87 1.04
N ARG A 137 -4.35 -0.14 1.84
CA ARG A 137 -3.30 -1.13 1.51
C ARG A 137 -2.01 -0.43 1.02
N SER A 138 -1.73 0.74 1.60
CA SER A 138 -0.61 1.61 1.23
C SER A 138 0.69 1.22 1.91
N MET A 139 0.61 0.41 2.98
CA MET A 139 1.74 -0.24 3.62
C MET A 139 1.72 -1.76 3.42
N PRO A 140 2.89 -2.39 3.25
CA PRO A 140 4.20 -1.77 3.03
C PRO A 140 4.28 -1.08 1.67
N PRO A 141 5.18 -0.09 1.50
CA PRO A 141 5.31 0.64 0.24
C PRO A 141 5.67 -0.30 -0.91
N MET A 142 5.33 0.09 -2.14
CA MET A 142 5.57 -0.76 -3.32
C MET A 142 7.05 -1.15 -3.48
N SER A 143 7.99 -0.24 -3.16
CA SER A 143 9.43 -0.52 -3.17
C SER A 143 9.82 -1.69 -2.27
N PHE A 144 9.18 -1.82 -1.10
CA PHE A 144 9.39 -2.96 -0.20
C PHE A 144 8.74 -4.23 -0.75
N ARG A 145 7.53 -4.12 -1.32
CA ARG A 145 6.76 -5.26 -1.85
C ARG A 145 7.41 -5.94 -3.04
N ILE A 146 8.17 -5.22 -3.87
CA ILE A 146 8.90 -5.78 -5.02
C ILE A 146 9.97 -6.78 -4.57
N ILE A 147 10.57 -6.55 -3.39
CA ILE A 147 11.61 -7.39 -2.80
C ILE A 147 10.97 -8.46 -1.91
N HIS A 148 9.93 -8.07 -1.15
CA HIS A 148 9.21 -8.94 -0.21
C HIS A 148 7.81 -9.24 -0.72
N TRP A 149 7.67 -10.19 -1.63
CA TRP A 149 6.38 -10.48 -2.27
C TRP A 149 5.28 -10.94 -1.30
N LYS A 150 5.64 -11.54 -0.15
CA LYS A 150 4.69 -11.92 0.92
C LYS A 150 4.09 -10.71 1.67
N SER A 151 4.71 -9.55 1.56
CA SER A 151 4.43 -8.38 2.40
C SER A 151 3.19 -7.58 2.03
N GLY A 152 2.68 -7.75 0.81
CA GLY A 152 1.49 -7.03 0.38
C GLY A 152 0.26 -7.40 1.21
N ILE A 153 -0.47 -6.39 1.71
CA ILE A 153 -1.78 -6.61 2.33
C ILE A 153 -2.79 -6.99 1.23
N THR A 154 -3.26 -8.24 1.26
CA THR A 154 -4.35 -8.73 0.39
C THR A 154 -5.71 -8.24 0.91
N LYS A 155 -6.77 -8.36 0.10
CA LYS A 155 -8.13 -8.00 0.54
C LYS A 155 -8.59 -8.78 1.77
N ASP A 156 -8.16 -10.03 1.91
CA ASP A 156 -8.58 -10.89 3.01
C ASP A 156 -7.80 -10.57 4.28
N LYS A 157 -6.47 -10.37 4.19
CA LYS A 157 -5.65 -9.85 5.30
C LYS A 157 -6.17 -8.49 5.78
N GLN A 158 -6.53 -7.61 4.85
CA GLN A 158 -7.12 -6.31 5.14
C GLN A 158 -8.40 -6.45 5.97
N LYS A 159 -9.33 -7.34 5.60
CA LYS A 159 -10.58 -7.54 6.35
C LYS A 159 -10.32 -8.04 7.77
N ILE A 160 -9.42 -9.02 7.93
CA ILE A 160 -9.05 -9.58 9.24
C ILE A 160 -8.47 -8.48 10.11
N PHE A 161 -7.50 -7.73 9.58
CA PHE A 161 -6.79 -6.69 10.31
C PHE A 161 -7.70 -5.52 10.68
N LEU A 162 -8.50 -5.01 9.74
CA LEU A 162 -9.44 -3.93 10.04
C LEU A 162 -10.46 -4.36 11.08
N ARG A 163 -11.02 -5.57 10.99
CA ARG A 163 -11.96 -6.08 12.00
C ARG A 163 -11.34 -6.08 13.40
N TRP A 164 -10.10 -6.57 13.54
CA TRP A 164 -9.39 -6.53 14.81
C TRP A 164 -9.20 -5.10 15.33
N ILE A 165 -8.80 -4.16 14.47
CA ILE A 165 -8.64 -2.74 14.86
C ILE A 165 -9.97 -2.16 15.37
N TYR A 166 -11.09 -2.41 14.68
CA TYR A 166 -12.40 -1.91 15.11
C TYR A 166 -12.88 -2.53 16.41
N GLU A 167 -12.68 -3.83 16.60
CA GLU A 167 -13.00 -4.52 17.86
C GLU A 167 -12.20 -3.94 19.03
N LEU A 168 -10.91 -3.66 18.82
CA LEU A 168 -10.05 -3.08 19.84
C LEU A 168 -10.41 -1.61 20.14
N MET A 169 -10.67 -0.80 19.11
CA MET A 169 -11.11 0.59 19.30
C MET A 169 -12.46 0.65 20.04
N ALA A 170 -13.38 -0.27 19.77
CA ALA A 170 -14.65 -0.33 20.46
C ALA A 170 -14.50 -0.74 21.93
N THR A 171 -13.65 -1.72 22.20
CA THR A 171 -13.44 -2.27 23.55
C THR A 171 -12.64 -1.32 24.43
N ASP A 172 -11.52 -0.80 23.93
CA ASP A 172 -10.54 -0.06 24.74
C ASP A 172 -10.80 1.46 24.74
N HIS A 173 -11.43 1.98 23.68
CA HIS A 173 -11.58 3.42 23.46
C HIS A 173 -13.05 3.86 23.32
N GLY A 174 -14.02 2.95 23.46
CA GLY A 174 -15.44 3.26 23.40
C GLY A 174 -15.94 3.69 22.01
N TRP A 175 -15.23 3.34 20.94
CA TRP A 175 -15.64 3.69 19.59
C TRP A 175 -16.84 2.88 19.12
N PRO A 176 -17.75 3.48 18.34
CA PRO A 176 -18.81 2.71 17.71
C PRO A 176 -18.23 1.79 16.63
N LEU A 177 -18.75 0.57 16.56
CA LEU A 177 -18.44 -0.34 15.47
C LEU A 177 -19.01 0.19 14.14
N PRO A 178 -18.32 0.00 13.00
CA PRO A 178 -18.82 0.41 11.70
C PRO A 178 -20.19 -0.22 11.42
N ALA A 179 -21.11 0.57 10.86
CA ALA A 179 -22.41 0.08 10.43
C ALA A 179 -22.29 -0.96 9.31
N LYS A 180 -23.20 -1.94 9.27
CA LYS A 180 -23.17 -3.07 8.32
C LYS A 180 -23.20 -2.64 6.85
N ASP A 181 -23.77 -1.48 6.55
CA ASP A 181 -23.90 -0.87 5.23
C ASP A 181 -22.65 -0.07 4.81
N ARG A 182 -21.79 0.32 5.76
CA ARG A 182 -20.52 1.00 5.51
C ARG A 182 -19.36 0.33 6.28
N PRO A 183 -19.12 -0.98 6.04
CA PRO A 183 -18.05 -1.69 6.72
C PRO A 183 -16.72 -1.07 6.31
N PHE A 184 -15.92 -0.69 7.30
CA PHE A 184 -14.56 -0.18 7.14
C PHE A 184 -14.42 1.26 6.62
N GLU A 185 -15.49 2.06 6.57
CA GLU A 185 -15.34 3.49 6.28
C GLU A 185 -14.64 4.17 7.47
N PRO A 186 -13.54 4.93 7.26
CA PRO A 186 -12.80 5.60 8.33
C PRO A 186 -13.51 6.89 8.78
N ILE A 187 -14.80 6.77 9.13
CA ILE A 187 -15.55 7.85 9.75
C ILE A 187 -15.34 7.77 11.26
N MET A 188 -14.54 8.70 11.81
CA MET A 188 -14.70 9.05 13.22
C MET A 188 -16.07 9.73 13.35
N PRO A 189 -17.02 9.19 14.13
CA PRO A 189 -18.16 9.98 14.51
C PRO A 189 -17.64 11.15 15.34
N LEU A 190 -17.91 12.37 14.87
CA LEU A 190 -17.71 13.54 15.72
C LEU A 190 -18.76 13.45 16.83
N PRO A 191 -18.36 13.62 18.10
CA PRO A 191 -19.34 13.71 19.17
C PRO A 191 -20.23 14.93 18.91
N ASP A 192 -21.53 14.79 19.17
CA ASP A 192 -22.51 15.87 18.97
C ASP A 192 -22.14 17.14 19.75
N SER A 193 -21.41 16.98 20.86
CA SER A 193 -20.80 18.08 21.61
C SER A 193 -19.54 17.63 22.34
N LEU A 194 -18.61 18.57 22.55
CA LEU A 194 -17.47 18.40 23.44
C LEU A 194 -17.69 19.30 24.67
N PRO A 195 -17.27 18.88 25.87
CA PRO A 195 -17.23 19.77 27.03
C PRO A 195 -16.35 20.99 26.69
N ALA A 196 -16.97 22.16 26.54
CA ALA A 196 -16.28 23.36 26.07
C ALA A 196 -16.74 24.60 26.83
N ASP A 197 -15.80 25.52 27.04
CA ASP A 197 -16.08 26.86 27.54
C ASP A 197 -16.52 27.75 26.37
N PHE A 198 -17.80 28.08 26.32
CA PHE A 198 -18.39 28.87 25.23
C PHE A 198 -17.77 30.26 25.09
N ALA A 199 -17.24 30.86 26.17
CA ALA A 199 -16.54 32.14 26.08
C ALA A 199 -15.25 32.00 25.28
N LYS A 200 -14.48 30.93 25.53
CA LYS A 200 -13.27 30.61 24.76
C LYS A 200 -13.57 30.22 23.32
N VAL A 201 -14.63 29.45 23.08
CA VAL A 201 -15.06 29.10 21.72
C VAL A 201 -15.43 30.36 20.93
N ASN A 202 -16.20 31.27 21.54
CA ASN A 202 -16.58 32.52 20.88
C ASN A 202 -15.37 33.43 20.63
N LEU A 203 -14.43 33.53 21.58
CA LEU A 203 -13.18 34.24 21.38
C LEU A 203 -12.37 33.63 20.22
N GLY A 204 -12.20 32.31 20.21
CA GLY A 204 -11.51 31.60 19.13
C GLY A 204 -12.15 31.86 17.77
N ARG A 205 -13.50 31.85 17.68
CA ARG A 205 -14.24 32.20 16.47
C ARG A 205 -13.96 33.63 16.01
N ILE A 206 -13.93 34.60 16.92
CA ILE A 206 -13.61 36.00 16.60
C ILE A 206 -12.19 36.11 16.06
N LEU A 207 -11.22 35.52 16.76
CA LEU A 207 -9.80 35.58 16.36
C LEU A 207 -9.55 34.88 15.03
N TYR A 208 -10.17 33.72 14.79
CA TYR A 208 -10.03 32.98 13.54
C TYR A 208 -10.50 33.78 12.31
N HIS A 209 -11.50 34.65 12.48
CA HIS A 209 -12.05 35.48 11.41
C HIS A 209 -11.55 36.93 11.45
N ASP A 210 -10.60 37.27 12.33
CA ASP A 210 -10.03 38.60 12.37
C ASP A 210 -8.95 38.73 11.27
N PRO A 211 -9.20 39.50 10.20
CA PRO A 211 -8.26 39.57 9.09
C PRO A 211 -6.90 40.12 9.51
N ARG A 212 -6.83 40.92 10.59
CA ARG A 212 -5.58 41.47 11.12
C ARG A 212 -4.62 40.39 11.62
N LEU A 213 -5.12 39.19 11.87
CA LEU A 213 -4.33 38.04 12.32
C LEU A 213 -3.89 37.13 11.14
N SER A 214 -4.31 37.42 9.91
CA SER A 214 -3.80 36.75 8.70
C SER A 214 -2.61 37.50 8.10
N ALA A 215 -1.71 36.75 7.46
CA ALA A 215 -0.52 37.29 6.81
C ALA A 215 -0.85 38.25 5.64
N ASP A 216 -2.00 38.09 5.00
CA ASP A 216 -2.44 38.88 3.85
C ASP A 216 -3.68 39.74 4.11
N SER A 217 -4.10 39.85 5.38
CA SER A 217 -5.31 40.58 5.77
C SER A 217 -6.63 40.05 5.19
N THR A 218 -6.68 38.76 4.84
CA THR A 218 -7.92 38.08 4.43
C THR A 218 -8.41 37.07 5.47
N VAL A 219 -9.64 36.59 5.33
CA VAL A 219 -10.21 35.50 6.14
C VAL A 219 -9.89 34.17 5.45
N PHE A 220 -9.41 33.18 6.22
CA PHE A 220 -9.14 31.81 5.75
C PHE A 220 -10.42 31.05 5.33
#